data_AF-A0A7V0ZID4-F1
#
_entry.id   AF-A0A7V0ZID4-F1
#
_cell.length_a   1.000
_cell.length_b   1.000
_cell.length_c   1.000
_cell.angle_alpha   90.00
_cell.angle_beta   90.00
_cell.angle_gamma   90.00
#
_symmetry.space_group_name_H-M   'P 1'
#
loop_
_entity.id
_entity.type
_entity.pdbx_description
1 polymer ?
#
loop_
_entity_poly.entity_id
_entity_poly.type
_entity_poly.pdbx_seq_one_letter_code
_entity_poly.pdbx_strand_id
1 'polypeptide(L)'
;METLREQLSGGKAPQSNPRSTEEKSPKRHTLLLWEPLAILGVLTLIFGIMYYSRNKKRNRAELEGQQNFCGSCGNKLEMDDKFCSKCGEKVS
;
A
#
# COMPACT_ATOMS: atom_id res chain seq x y z
N MET A 1 72.25 -32.21 -5.43
CA MET A 1 71.52 -31.65 -6.59
C MET A 1 70.60 -32.67 -7.27
N GLU A 2 70.35 -33.84 -6.67
CA GLU A 2 69.53 -34.91 -7.29
C GLU A 2 68.09 -34.94 -6.75
N THR A 3 67.88 -34.53 -5.50
CA THR A 3 66.57 -34.58 -4.82
C THR A 3 65.51 -33.63 -5.41
N LEU A 4 65.91 -32.59 -6.15
CA LEU A 4 64.97 -31.70 -6.84
C LEU A 4 64.42 -32.31 -8.14
N ARG A 5 65.12 -33.28 -8.73
CA ARG A 5 64.70 -33.93 -9.99
C ARG A 5 63.64 -35.00 -9.75
N GLU A 6 63.69 -35.70 -8.62
CA GLU A 6 62.65 -36.69 -8.25
C GLU A 6 61.31 -36.03 -7.93
N GLN A 7 61.29 -34.84 -7.33
CA GLN A 7 60.07 -34.09 -7.05
C GLN A 7 59.37 -33.58 -8.33
N LEU A 8 60.12 -33.37 -9.41
CA LEU A 8 59.59 -32.92 -10.70
C LEU A 8 59.25 -34.10 -11.65
N SER A 9 59.84 -35.29 -11.46
CA SER A 9 59.52 -36.47 -12.28
C SER A 9 58.28 -37.24 -11.78
N GLY A 10 57.85 -37.01 -10.54
CA GLY A 10 56.60 -37.54 -9.99
C GLY A 10 55.30 -36.86 -10.48
N GLY A 11 55.41 -35.91 -11.41
CA GLY A 11 54.26 -35.19 -11.98
C GLY A 11 53.46 -36.04 -12.97
N LYS A 12 52.62 -36.95 -12.49
CA LYS A 12 51.54 -37.53 -13.30
C LYS A 12 50.46 -36.49 -13.59
N ALA A 13 50.31 -36.09 -14.84
CA ALA A 13 49.06 -35.59 -15.40
C ALA A 13 48.31 -36.75 -16.11
N PRO A 14 47.02 -36.63 -16.42
CA PRO A 14 45.86 -36.52 -15.54
C PRO A 14 44.97 -37.78 -15.72
N GLN A 15 44.60 -38.48 -14.64
CA GLN A 15 43.54 -39.49 -14.74
C GLN A 15 42.19 -38.90 -14.31
N SER A 16 41.38 -38.68 -15.34
CA SER A 16 39.94 -38.47 -15.33
C SER A 16 39.24 -39.43 -14.36
N ASN A 17 38.75 -38.86 -13.26
CA ASN A 17 37.72 -39.49 -12.45
C ASN A 17 36.42 -38.78 -12.82
N PRO A 18 35.34 -39.46 -13.27
CA PRO A 18 34.03 -38.84 -13.34
C PRO A 18 33.51 -38.75 -11.91
N ARG A 19 34.15 -37.89 -11.11
CA ARG A 19 33.52 -37.36 -9.93
C ARG A 19 32.41 -36.50 -10.51
N SER A 20 31.18 -36.98 -10.36
CA SER A 20 29.97 -36.20 -10.52
C SER A 20 30.13 -34.95 -9.67
N THR A 21 30.74 -33.93 -10.27
CA THR A 21 30.54 -32.55 -9.88
C THR A 21 29.07 -32.37 -10.12
N GLU A 22 28.30 -32.54 -9.04
CA GLU A 22 26.97 -31.99 -8.93
C GLU A 22 27.14 -30.52 -9.30
N GLU A 23 26.90 -30.23 -10.57
CA GLU A 23 26.80 -28.90 -11.12
C GLU A 23 25.56 -28.34 -10.44
N LYS A 24 25.74 -27.83 -9.22
CA LYS A 24 24.73 -27.11 -8.48
C LYS A 24 24.52 -25.83 -9.24
N SER A 25 23.66 -25.90 -10.27
CA SER A 25 23.36 -24.80 -11.17
C SER A 25 23.16 -23.54 -10.33
N PRO A 26 23.77 -22.41 -10.70
CA PRO A 26 23.63 -21.18 -9.93
C PRO A 26 22.13 -20.86 -9.84
N LYS A 27 21.60 -20.92 -8.62
CA LYS A 27 20.19 -20.66 -8.34
C LYS A 27 19.95 -19.19 -8.65
N ARG A 28 19.43 -18.92 -9.86
CA ARG A 28 19.10 -17.58 -10.34
C ARG A 28 17.98 -17.04 -9.47
N HIS A 29 18.33 -16.13 -8.58
CA HIS A 29 17.40 -15.37 -7.78
C HIS A 29 16.80 -14.34 -8.71
N THR A 30 15.59 -14.62 -9.21
CA THR A 30 14.75 -13.63 -9.87
C THR A 30 14.57 -12.50 -8.88
N LEU A 31 15.31 -11.41 -9.07
CA LEU A 31 15.23 -10.22 -8.23
C LEU A 31 13.81 -9.68 -8.37
N LEU A 32 12.99 -9.99 -7.37
CA LEU A 32 11.58 -9.62 -7.24
C LEU A 32 11.45 -8.10 -7.00
N LEU A 33 11.95 -7.28 -7.91
CA LEU A 33 11.81 -5.82 -7.86
C LEU A 33 10.35 -5.35 -7.95
N TRP A 34 9.40 -6.25 -8.24
CA TRP A 34 7.98 -5.98 -8.15
C TRP A 34 7.46 -5.86 -6.70
N GLU A 35 8.17 -6.42 -5.72
CA GLU A 35 7.76 -6.41 -4.31
C GLU A 35 7.73 -4.99 -3.75
N PRO A 36 8.79 -4.16 -3.93
CA PRO A 36 8.73 -2.77 -3.47
C PRO A 36 7.67 -1.94 -4.22
N LEU A 37 7.42 -2.22 -5.50
CA LEU A 37 6.39 -1.52 -6.28
C LEU A 37 4.97 -1.87 -5.83
N ALA A 38 4.71 -3.12 -5.44
CA ALA A 38 3.42 -3.54 -4.90
C ALA A 38 3.12 -2.81 -3.58
N ILE A 39 4.12 -2.67 -2.70
CA ILE A 39 3.99 -1.93 -1.44
C ILE A 39 3.66 -0.45 -1.71
N LEU A 40 4.34 0.18 -2.67
CA LEU A 40 4.05 1.56 -3.08
C LEU A 40 2.63 1.71 -3.65
N GLY A 41 2.19 0.75 -4.47
CA GLY A 41 0.81 0.70 -4.97
C GLY A 41 -0.23 0.61 -3.86
N VAL A 42 -0.01 -0.25 -2.87
CA VAL A 42 -0.91 -0.38 -1.71
C VAL A 42 -0.97 0.91 -0.90
N LEU A 43 0.17 1.56 -0.63
CA LEU A 43 0.21 2.82 0.10
C LEU A 43 -0.57 3.92 -0.62
N THR A 44 -0.36 4.08 -1.94
CA THR A 44 -1.09 5.09 -2.73
C THR A 44 -2.60 4.83 -2.76
N LEU A 45 -3.03 3.57 -2.83
CA LEU A 45 -4.45 3.21 -2.78
C LEU A 45 -5.06 3.55 -1.41
N ILE A 46 -4.36 3.27 -0.31
CA ILE A 46 -4.82 3.59 1.06
C ILE A 46 -4.95 5.11 1.23
N PHE A 47 -3.94 5.88 0.85
CA PHE A 47 -3.99 7.35 0.93
C PHE A 47 -5.09 7.94 0.03
N GLY A 48 -5.28 7.40 -1.17
CA GLY A 48 -6.34 7.80 -2.10
C GLY A 48 -7.74 7.54 -1.53
N ILE A 49 -7.98 6.33 -1.01
CA ILE A 49 -9.26 5.96 -0.37
C ILE A 49 -9.51 6.83 0.87
N MET A 50 -8.50 7.07 1.70
CA MET A 50 -8.65 7.91 2.89
C MET A 50 -8.99 9.36 2.54
N TYR A 51 -8.29 9.94 1.55
CA TYR A 51 -8.55 11.31 1.10
C TYR A 51 -9.95 11.44 0.47
N TYR A 52 -10.31 10.51 -0.41
CA TYR A 52 -11.61 10.48 -1.06
C TYR A 52 -12.77 10.28 -0.06
N SER A 53 -12.60 9.36 0.90
CA SER A 53 -13.64 9.07 1.89
C SER A 53 -13.81 10.17 2.94
N ARG A 54 -12.78 10.98 3.24
CA ARG A 54 -12.92 12.17 4.10
C ARG A 54 -13.86 13.21 3.49
N ASN A 55 -13.80 13.41 2.17
CA ASN A 55 -14.67 14.35 1.49
C ASN A 55 -16.14 13.90 1.52
N LYS A 56 -16.40 12.60 1.32
CA LYS A 56 -17.77 12.05 1.34
C LYS A 56 -18.49 12.23 2.69
N LYS A 57 -17.78 12.19 3.82
CA LYS A 57 -18.38 12.38 5.16
C LYS A 57 -18.82 13.83 5.42
N ARG A 58 -18.17 14.83 4.83
CA ARG A 58 -18.59 16.24 4.95
C ARG A 58 -19.88 16.53 4.18
N ASN A 59 -19.97 16.05 2.94
CA ASN A 59 -21.15 16.28 2.10
C ASN A 59 -22.42 15.61 2.62
N ARG A 60 -22.32 14.50 3.36
CA ARG A 60 -23.49 13.84 3.96
C ARG A 60 -23.97 14.55 5.23
N ALA A 61 -23.05 15.10 6.03
CA ALA A 61 -23.39 15.90 7.20
C ALA A 61 -24.06 17.24 6.83
N GLU A 62 -23.68 17.83 5.69
CA GLU A 62 -24.32 19.04 5.15
C GLU A 62 -25.74 18.76 4.63
N LEU A 63 -25.97 17.57 4.05
CA LEU A 63 -27.27 17.19 3.49
C LEU A 63 -28.28 16.71 4.53
N GLU A 64 -27.86 15.93 5.54
CA GLU A 64 -28.75 15.43 6.61
C GLU A 64 -29.06 16.48 7.67
N GLY A 65 -28.37 17.61 7.62
CA GLY A 65 -28.62 18.71 8.51
C GLY A 65 -29.80 19.59 8.10
N GLN A 66 -30.01 19.78 6.81
CA GLN A 66 -31.04 20.70 6.36
C GLN A 66 -32.33 19.93 6.10
N GLN A 67 -33.35 20.11 6.93
CA GLN A 67 -34.74 20.53 6.61
C GLN A 67 -35.61 20.31 7.86
N ASN A 68 -35.43 21.14 8.89
CA ASN A 68 -36.44 21.22 9.96
C ASN A 68 -37.59 22.08 9.45
N PHE A 69 -38.84 21.75 9.78
CA PHE A 69 -40.00 22.58 9.45
C PHE A 69 -40.53 23.23 10.72
N CYS A 70 -40.96 24.47 10.62
CA CYS A 70 -41.58 25.18 11.73
C CYS A 70 -42.93 24.54 12.07
N GLY A 71 -43.13 24.13 13.33
CA GLY A 71 -44.41 23.58 13.79
C GLY A 71 -45.59 24.56 13.72
N SER A 72 -45.32 25.87 13.79
CA SER A 72 -46.38 26.89 13.78
C SER A 72 -46.79 27.34 12.37
N CYS A 73 -45.86 27.41 11.41
CA CYS A 73 -46.16 27.95 10.07
C CYS A 73 -45.78 27.03 8.90
N GLY A 74 -45.15 25.87 9.17
CA GLY A 74 -44.71 24.92 8.15
C GLY A 74 -43.55 25.40 7.29
N ASN A 75 -42.94 26.56 7.58
CA ASN A 75 -41.81 27.05 6.80
C ASN A 75 -40.54 26.23 7.08
N LYS A 76 -39.71 26.06 6.05
CA LYS A 76 -38.40 25.43 6.18
C LYS A 76 -37.48 26.30 7.06
N LEU A 77 -36.84 25.65 8.02
CA LEU A 77 -35.90 26.23 8.98
C LEU A 77 -34.49 25.73 8.64
N GLU A 78 -33.51 26.62 8.74
CA GLU A 78 -32.10 26.21 8.69
C GLU A 78 -31.66 25.66 10.05
N MET A 79 -30.60 24.85 10.07
CA MET A 79 -30.14 24.12 11.26
C MET A 79 -29.79 25.01 12.45
N ASP A 80 -29.33 26.22 12.16
CA ASP A 80 -28.79 27.15 13.16
C ASP A 80 -29.80 28.24 13.55
N ASP A 81 -31.01 28.21 12.99
CA ASP A 81 -32.05 29.20 13.26
C ASP A 81 -32.70 28.96 14.63
N LYS A 82 -32.44 29.86 15.59
CA LYS A 82 -33.11 29.87 16.92
C LYS A 82 -34.59 30.30 16.83
N PHE A 83 -34.96 30.97 15.74
CA PHE A 83 -36.28 31.56 15.52
C PHE A 83 -36.67 31.41 14.05
N CYS A 84 -37.96 31.21 13.78
CA CYS A 84 -38.45 31.11 12.42
C CYS A 84 -38.45 32.49 11.73
N SER A 85 -37.79 32.63 10.58
CA SER A 85 -37.73 33.88 9.82
C SER A 85 -39.08 34.34 9.24
N LYS A 86 -40.09 33.46 9.24
CA LYS A 86 -41.44 33.76 8.72
C LYS A 86 -42.43 34.18 9.80
N CYS A 87 -42.51 33.44 10.90
CA CYS A 87 -43.51 33.68 11.95
C CYS A 87 -42.93 34.24 13.25
N GLY A 88 -41.60 34.28 13.41
CA GLY A 88 -40.94 34.74 14.63
C GLY A 88 -41.03 33.79 15.82
N GLU A 89 -41.68 32.62 15.65
CA GLU A 89 -41.77 31.60 16.68
C GLU A 89 -40.38 31.05 17.01
N LYS A 90 -40.11 30.82 18.30
CA LYS A 90 -38.88 30.16 18.74
C LYS A 90 -38.87 28.73 18.24
N VAL A 91 -37.80 28.34 17.56
CA VAL A 91 -37.58 26.95 17.15
C VAL A 91 -37.08 26.20 18.39
N SER A 92 -37.91 25.28 18.88
CA SER A 92 -37.64 24.45 20.07
C SER A 92 -37.12 23.07 19.68
#